data_AF-A0A1G1V1J2-F1
#
_entry.id   AF-A0A1G1V1J2-F1
#
_cell.length_a   1.000
_cell.length_b   1.000
_cell.length_c   1.000
_cell.angle_alpha   90.00
_cell.angle_beta   90.00
_cell.angle_gamma   90.00
#
_symmetry.space_group_name_H-M   'P 1'
#
loop_
_entity.id
_entity.type
_entity.pdbx_description
1 polymer ?
#
loop_
_entity_poly.entity_id
_entity_poly.type
_entity_poly.pdbx_seq_one_letter_code
_entity_poly.pdbx_strand_id
1 'polypeptide(L)'
;MAAQDQTNFQTPEQKLESFGENTNNQAVTLLSVENAIKTRLAQIGKQKEETKALKEMVDSYFLNDPLFQEHEEMAKNAAKQRNATKKALLAKSDAKQIVEKLRIARDEAKELKDGLSYYLTQYQQMTGQNHFEDENGEVRDIVYVARLVRRSAFDK
;
A
#
# COMPACT_ATOMS: atom_id res chain seq x y z
N MET A 1 1.49 65.03 13.31
CA MET A 1 0.21 64.42 13.70
C MET A 1 -0.03 63.23 12.77
N ALA A 2 -0.26 62.06 13.36
CA ALA A 2 -0.03 60.76 12.77
C ALA A 2 -1.22 60.24 11.94
N ALA A 3 -0.85 59.52 10.87
CA ALA A 3 -1.49 58.40 10.19
C ALA A 3 -2.99 58.16 10.39
N GLN A 4 -3.72 58.23 9.26
CA GLN A 4 -5.01 57.58 9.03
C GLN A 4 -4.80 56.06 9.01
N ASP A 5 -5.33 55.34 10.00
CA ASP A 5 -5.43 53.88 9.95
C ASP A 5 -6.83 53.53 9.41
N GLN A 6 -6.87 53.15 8.14
CA GLN A 6 -8.09 52.72 7.45
C GLN A 6 -8.40 51.28 7.89
N THR A 7 -9.31 51.12 8.84
CA THR A 7 -9.93 49.84 9.10
C THR A 7 -10.81 49.46 7.90
N ASN A 8 -10.30 48.52 7.11
CA ASN A 8 -10.99 47.87 6.00
C ASN A 8 -12.20 47.08 6.53
N PHE A 9 -13.36 47.73 6.63
CA PHE A 9 -14.62 47.08 6.96
C PHE A 9 -15.18 46.39 5.70
N GLN A 10 -14.83 45.13 5.50
CA GLN A 10 -15.57 44.27 4.58
C GLN A 10 -17.00 44.12 5.09
N THR A 11 -17.98 44.38 4.23
CA THR A 11 -19.40 44.22 4.57
C THR A 11 -19.72 42.74 4.80
N PRO A 12 -20.72 42.41 5.64
CA PRO A 12 -21.16 41.02 5.86
C PRO A 12 -21.47 40.27 4.57
N GLU A 13 -21.96 40.98 3.55
CA GLU A 13 -22.26 40.50 2.21
C GLU A 13 -20.99 40.05 1.45
N GLN A 14 -19.91 40.84 1.50
CA GLN A 14 -18.62 40.48 0.90
C GLN A 14 -17.96 39.26 1.57
N LYS A 15 -18.20 39.06 2.87
CA LYS A 15 -17.70 37.90 3.62
C LYS A 15 -18.51 36.62 3.33
N LEU A 16 -19.81 36.75 3.02
CA LEU A 16 -20.69 35.65 2.61
C LEU A 16 -20.39 35.20 1.17
N GLU A 17 -20.10 36.13 0.26
CA GLU A 17 -19.72 35.83 -1.13
C GLU A 17 -18.34 35.14 -1.21
N SER A 18 -17.34 35.60 -0.45
CA SER A 18 -16.01 34.96 -0.44
C SER A 18 -15.99 33.55 0.16
N PHE A 19 -16.94 33.23 1.06
CA PHE A 19 -17.12 31.89 1.61
C PHE A 19 -17.89 30.97 0.63
N GLY A 20 -18.88 31.50 -0.09
CA GLY A 20 -19.65 30.78 -1.11
C GLY A 20 -18.81 30.39 -2.34
N GLU A 21 -17.94 31.27 -2.83
CA GLU A 21 -17.06 30.97 -3.97
C GLU A 21 -15.98 29.93 -3.63
N ASN A 22 -15.37 30.00 -2.44
CA ASN A 22 -14.37 29.03 -2.00
C ASN A 22 -14.95 27.63 -1.77
N THR A 23 -16.14 27.54 -1.17
CA THR A 23 -16.82 26.25 -0.97
C THR A 23 -17.30 25.64 -2.28
N ASN A 24 -17.76 26.46 -3.23
CA ASN A 24 -18.15 26.00 -4.56
C ASN A 24 -16.93 25.49 -5.36
N ASN A 25 -15.80 26.23 -5.33
CA ASN A 25 -14.55 25.79 -5.99
C ASN A 25 -13.97 24.50 -5.39
N GLN A 26 -14.05 24.33 -4.07
CA GLN A 26 -13.65 23.08 -3.40
C GLN A 26 -14.57 21.91 -3.74
N ALA A 27 -15.88 22.13 -3.80
CA ALA A 27 -16.85 21.11 -4.21
C ALA A 27 -16.66 20.68 -5.68
N VAL A 28 -16.39 21.63 -6.59
CA VAL A 28 -16.08 21.37 -8.00
C VAL A 28 -14.77 20.59 -8.15
N THR A 29 -13.74 20.95 -7.37
CA THR A 29 -12.45 20.23 -7.36
C THR A 29 -12.62 18.80 -6.85
N LEU A 30 -13.38 18.61 -5.76
CA LEU A 30 -13.66 17.29 -5.20
C LEU A 30 -14.42 16.40 -6.19
N LEU A 31 -15.44 16.93 -6.87
CA LEU A 31 -16.19 16.19 -7.88
C LEU A 31 -15.31 15.80 -9.09
N SER A 32 -14.41 16.69 -9.51
CA SER A 32 -13.43 16.42 -10.57
C SER A 32 -12.49 15.28 -10.17
N VAL A 33 -11.95 15.31 -8.95
CA VAL A 33 -11.09 14.25 -8.40
C VAL A 33 -11.85 12.94 -8.27
N GLU A 34 -13.09 12.96 -7.79
CA GLU A 34 -13.93 11.76 -7.67
C GLU A 34 -14.20 11.13 -9.04
N ASN A 35 -14.53 11.93 -10.05
CA ASN A 35 -14.73 11.46 -11.42
C ASN A 35 -13.42 10.91 -12.04
N ALA A 36 -12.28 11.55 -11.76
CA ALA A 36 -10.98 11.03 -12.16
C ALA A 36 -10.68 9.67 -11.50
N ILE A 37 -10.93 9.53 -10.20
CA ILE A 37 -10.77 8.26 -9.46
C ILE A 37 -11.67 7.18 -10.08
N LYS A 38 -12.96 7.45 -10.27
CA LYS A 38 -13.91 6.49 -10.86
C LYS A 38 -13.48 6.06 -12.27
N THR A 39 -13.07 7.01 -13.10
CA THR A 39 -12.58 6.74 -14.46
C THR A 39 -11.33 5.87 -14.45
N ARG A 40 -10.36 6.19 -13.58
CA ARG A 40 -9.14 5.40 -13.43
C ARG A 40 -9.43 4.00 -12.89
N LEU A 41 -10.35 3.85 -11.94
CA LEU A 41 -10.78 2.54 -11.44
C LEU A 41 -11.41 1.69 -12.55
N ALA A 42 -12.26 2.28 -13.41
CA ALA A 42 -12.84 1.59 -14.55
C ALA A 42 -11.78 1.17 -15.58
N GLN A 43 -10.83 2.06 -15.90
CA GLN A 43 -9.69 1.75 -16.79
C GLN A 43 -8.82 0.63 -16.24
N ILE A 44 -8.49 0.67 -14.94
CA ILE A 44 -7.73 -0.39 -14.26
C ILE A 44 -8.51 -1.72 -14.31
N GLY A 45 -9.83 -1.68 -14.12
CA GLY A 45 -10.70 -2.86 -14.23
C GLY A 45 -10.61 -3.49 -15.61
N LYS A 46 -10.79 -2.70 -16.67
CA LYS A 46 -10.66 -3.15 -18.06
C LYS A 46 -9.26 -3.72 -18.35
N GLN A 47 -8.20 -3.00 -17.95
CA GLN A 47 -6.83 -3.43 -18.16
C GLN A 47 -6.53 -4.76 -17.46
N LYS A 48 -7.10 -4.99 -16.26
CA LYS A 48 -6.95 -6.25 -15.53
C LYS A 48 -7.58 -7.43 -16.27
N GLU A 49 -8.79 -7.26 -16.80
CA GLU A 49 -9.46 -8.31 -17.58
C GLU A 49 -8.70 -8.61 -18.88
N GLU A 50 -8.24 -7.58 -19.59
CA GLU A 50 -7.43 -7.75 -20.80
C GLU A 50 -6.10 -8.45 -20.52
N THR A 51 -5.41 -8.05 -19.45
CA THR A 51 -4.17 -8.71 -19.01
C THR A 51 -4.41 -10.17 -18.64
N LYS A 52 -5.54 -10.47 -17.98
CA LYS A 52 -5.92 -11.84 -17.63
C LYS A 52 -6.16 -12.68 -18.88
N ALA A 53 -6.92 -12.18 -19.85
CA ALA A 53 -7.18 -12.88 -21.10
C ALA A 53 -5.89 -13.15 -21.90
N LEU A 54 -5.00 -12.16 -22.01
CA LEU A 54 -3.70 -12.33 -22.66
C LEU A 54 -2.84 -13.36 -21.93
N LYS A 55 -2.86 -13.36 -20.59
CA LYS A 55 -2.15 -14.37 -19.80
C LYS A 55 -2.70 -15.77 -20.08
N GLU A 56 -4.01 -15.95 -20.08
CA GLU A 56 -4.65 -17.25 -20.36
C GLU A 56 -4.29 -17.77 -21.77
N MET A 57 -4.20 -16.88 -22.75
CA MET A 57 -3.77 -17.23 -24.10
C MET A 57 -2.31 -17.68 -24.14
N VAL A 58 -1.41 -16.96 -23.47
CA VAL A 58 0.01 -17.33 -23.36
C VAL A 58 0.17 -18.65 -22.60
N ASP A 59 -0.55 -18.85 -21.50
CA ASP A 59 -0.54 -20.09 -20.73
C ASP A 59 -1.01 -21.26 -21.61
N SER A 60 -2.07 -21.06 -22.40
CA SER A 60 -2.58 -22.07 -23.34
C SER A 60 -1.57 -22.41 -24.43
N TYR A 61 -0.82 -21.41 -24.93
CA TYR A 61 0.24 -21.64 -25.91
C TYR A 61 1.32 -22.59 -25.37
N PHE A 62 1.79 -22.35 -24.14
CA PHE A 62 2.76 -23.24 -23.51
C PHE A 62 2.17 -24.62 -23.19
N LEU A 63 0.95 -24.67 -22.65
CA LEU A 63 0.30 -25.93 -22.30
C LEU A 63 0.01 -26.82 -23.52
N ASN A 64 -0.01 -26.29 -24.74
CA ASN A 64 -0.20 -27.09 -25.95
C ASN A 64 1.11 -27.61 -26.54
N ASP A 65 2.26 -27.16 -26.06
CA ASP A 65 3.57 -27.63 -26.51
C ASP A 65 3.98 -28.91 -25.75
N PRO A 66 4.21 -30.05 -26.45
CA PRO A 66 4.54 -31.31 -25.79
C PRO A 66 5.85 -31.28 -24.99
N LEU A 67 6.86 -30.55 -25.46
CA LEU A 67 8.16 -30.45 -24.80
C LEU A 67 8.05 -29.64 -23.50
N PHE A 68 7.28 -28.54 -23.54
CA PHE A 68 6.95 -27.76 -22.36
C PHE A 68 6.20 -28.61 -21.32
N GLN A 69 5.20 -29.39 -21.73
CA GLN A 69 4.46 -30.27 -20.82
C GLN A 69 5.38 -31.28 -20.13
N GLU A 70 6.29 -31.91 -20.87
CA GLU A 70 7.27 -32.86 -20.33
C GLU A 70 8.17 -32.19 -19.27
N HIS A 71 8.71 -31.00 -19.59
CA HIS A 71 9.56 -30.26 -18.67
C HIS A 71 8.80 -29.76 -17.43
N GLU A 72 7.55 -29.34 -17.59
CA GLU A 72 6.68 -28.93 -16.48
C GLU A 72 6.38 -30.12 -15.54
N GLU A 73 6.16 -31.32 -16.09
CA GLU A 73 5.98 -32.53 -15.29
C GLU A 73 7.26 -32.90 -14.52
N MET A 74 8.43 -32.86 -15.17
CA MET A 74 9.72 -33.08 -14.52
C MET A 74 9.94 -32.08 -13.38
N ALA A 75 9.70 -30.79 -13.62
CA ALA A 75 9.83 -29.73 -12.63
C ALA A 75 8.87 -29.94 -11.45
N LYS A 76 7.61 -30.30 -11.72
CA LYS A 76 6.61 -30.61 -10.70
C LYS A 76 7.02 -31.81 -9.84
N ASN A 77 7.53 -32.87 -10.46
CA ASN A 77 8.00 -34.06 -9.74
C ASN A 77 9.24 -33.76 -8.89
N ALA A 78 10.21 -33.01 -9.42
CA ALA A 78 11.36 -32.54 -8.66
C ALA A 78 10.96 -31.63 -7.49
N ALA A 79 10.01 -30.71 -7.69
CA ALA A 79 9.49 -29.84 -6.65
C ALA A 79 8.78 -30.62 -5.54
N LYS A 80 7.99 -31.64 -5.88
CA LYS A 80 7.36 -32.55 -4.90
C LYS A 80 8.41 -33.25 -4.04
N GLN A 81 9.42 -33.84 -4.66
CA GLN A 81 10.49 -34.54 -3.95
C GLN A 81 11.28 -33.58 -3.05
N ARG A 82 11.69 -32.42 -3.56
CA ARG A 82 12.37 -31.37 -2.79
C ARG A 82 11.53 -30.93 -1.59
N ASN A 83 10.23 -30.70 -1.78
CA ASN A 83 9.34 -30.26 -0.72
C ASN A 83 9.11 -31.36 0.33
N ALA A 84 9.01 -32.62 -0.08
CA ALA A 84 8.93 -33.76 0.84
C ALA A 84 10.20 -33.88 1.69
N THR A 85 11.38 -33.80 1.07
CA THR A 85 12.67 -33.80 1.78
C THR A 85 12.77 -32.61 2.74
N LYS A 86 12.39 -31.40 2.29
CA LYS A 86 12.36 -30.20 3.15
C LYS A 86 11.46 -30.42 4.37
N LYS A 87 10.26 -30.96 4.18
CA LYS A 87 9.32 -31.26 5.28
C LYS A 87 9.93 -32.28 6.26
N ALA A 88 10.53 -33.34 5.74
CA ALA A 88 11.19 -34.35 6.56
C ALA A 88 12.37 -33.76 7.36
N LEU A 89 13.18 -32.90 6.76
CA LEU A 89 14.27 -32.20 7.45
C LEU A 89 13.77 -31.28 8.56
N LEU A 90 12.71 -30.51 8.31
CA LEU A 90 12.12 -29.61 9.31
C LEU A 90 11.42 -30.36 10.45
N ALA A 91 11.01 -31.62 10.22
CA ALA A 91 10.43 -32.48 11.25
C ALA A 91 11.48 -33.11 12.19
N LYS A 92 12.78 -33.05 11.85
CA LYS A 92 13.86 -33.54 12.72
C LYS A 92 13.95 -32.68 13.99
N SER A 93 14.32 -33.29 15.12
CA SER A 93 14.45 -32.63 16.43
C SER A 93 15.27 -31.35 16.36
N ASP A 94 16.39 -31.41 15.66
CA ASP A 94 17.39 -30.34 15.62
C ASP A 94 16.89 -29.13 14.81
N ALA A 95 16.00 -29.37 13.84
CA ALA A 95 15.39 -28.33 13.04
C ALA A 95 14.19 -27.68 13.74
N LYS A 96 13.42 -28.42 14.55
CA LYS A 96 12.22 -27.88 15.23
C LYS A 96 12.53 -26.67 16.10
N GLN A 97 13.61 -26.72 16.88
CA GLN A 97 14.02 -25.61 17.73
C GLN A 97 14.39 -24.37 16.90
N ILE A 98 15.08 -24.55 15.77
CA ILE A 98 15.47 -23.46 14.86
C ILE A 98 14.23 -22.85 14.21
N VAL A 99 13.28 -23.68 13.76
CA VAL A 99 12.02 -23.23 13.15
C VAL A 99 11.20 -22.42 14.15
N GLU A 100 11.12 -22.85 15.40
CA GLU A 100 10.38 -22.14 16.43
C GLU A 100 11.04 -20.79 16.77
N LYS A 101 12.37 -20.77 16.94
CA LYS A 101 13.12 -19.52 17.12
C LYS A 101 12.91 -18.55 15.96
N LEU A 102 12.89 -19.05 14.72
CA LEU A 102 12.63 -18.24 13.53
C LEU A 102 11.20 -17.68 13.50
N ARG A 103 10.21 -18.46 13.98
CA ARG A 103 8.83 -17.99 14.10
C ARG A 103 8.74 -16.84 15.11
N ILE A 104 9.27 -17.06 16.32
CA ILE A 104 9.31 -16.06 17.39
C ILE A 104 9.99 -14.77 16.91
N ALA A 105 11.18 -14.86 16.30
CA ALA A 105 11.90 -13.69 15.80
C ALA A 105 11.14 -12.92 14.70
N ARG A 106 10.32 -13.60 13.89
CA ARG A 106 9.45 -12.92 12.91
C ARG A 106 8.29 -12.20 13.56
N ASP A 107 7.69 -12.81 14.58
CA ASP A 107 6.58 -12.21 15.32
C ASP A 107 7.07 -10.97 16.07
N GLU A 108 8.22 -11.06 16.76
CA GLU A 108 8.90 -9.93 17.41
C GLU A 108 9.24 -8.82 16.41
N ALA A 109 9.83 -9.16 15.25
CA ALA A 109 10.15 -8.18 14.22
C ALA A 109 8.90 -7.47 13.65
N LYS A 110 7.74 -8.15 13.64
CA LYS A 110 6.48 -7.55 13.23
C LYS A 110 5.96 -6.58 14.29
N GLU A 111 5.94 -6.99 15.56
CA GLU A 111 5.53 -6.13 16.67
C GLU A 111 6.39 -4.87 16.77
N LEU A 112 7.71 -4.99 16.59
CA LEU A 112 8.63 -3.85 16.56
C LEU A 112 8.32 -2.90 15.41
N LYS A 113 7.97 -3.41 14.22
CA LYS A 113 7.60 -2.58 13.06
C LYS A 113 6.26 -1.87 13.26
N ASP A 114 5.30 -2.56 13.86
CA ASP A 114 3.98 -1.99 14.16
C ASP A 114 4.13 -0.88 15.23
N GLY A 115 4.93 -1.12 16.27
CA GLY A 115 5.28 -0.11 17.28
C GLY A 115 6.04 1.08 16.69
N LEU A 116 7.03 0.84 15.82
CA LEU A 116 7.75 1.91 15.11
C LEU A 116 6.79 2.75 14.26
N SER A 117 5.88 2.12 13.51
CA SER A 117 4.89 2.83 12.68
C SER A 117 3.97 3.72 13.53
N TYR A 118 3.57 3.23 14.71
CA TYR A 118 2.82 4.02 15.68
C TYR A 118 3.63 5.24 16.13
N TYR A 119 4.88 5.07 16.56
CA TYR A 119 5.72 6.18 17.01
C TYR A 119 6.03 7.20 15.91
N LEU A 120 6.32 6.75 14.69
CA LEU A 120 6.53 7.64 13.54
C LEU A 120 5.28 8.46 13.22
N THR A 121 4.09 7.87 13.38
CA THR A 121 2.82 8.58 13.21
C THR A 121 2.61 9.64 14.29
N GLN A 122 2.90 9.30 15.55
CA GLN A 122 2.85 10.29 16.64
C GLN A 122 3.86 11.43 16.42
N TYR A 123 5.09 11.09 16.00
CA TYR A 123 6.14 12.07 15.70
C TYR A 123 5.70 13.04 14.60
N GLN A 124 5.15 12.53 13.49
CA GLN A 124 4.62 13.36 12.41
C GLN A 124 3.47 14.25 12.90
N GLN A 125 2.54 13.73 13.72
CA GLN A 125 1.43 14.51 14.27
C GLN A 125 1.91 15.64 15.20
N MET A 126 2.98 15.41 15.97
CA MET A 126 3.51 16.40 16.91
C MET A 126 4.39 17.46 16.26
N THR A 127 5.20 17.06 15.27
CA THR A 127 6.24 17.93 14.69
C THR A 127 5.88 18.48 13.31
N GLY A 128 4.93 17.84 12.61
CA GLY A 128 4.63 18.10 11.21
C GLY A 128 5.71 17.62 10.22
N GLN A 129 6.77 16.98 10.70
CA GLN A 129 7.89 16.52 9.87
C GLN A 129 7.65 15.11 9.32
N ASN A 130 8.03 14.92 8.06
CA ASN A 130 7.97 13.63 7.36
C ASN A 130 9.35 12.99 7.19
N HIS A 131 10.34 13.40 7.98
CA HIS A 131 11.67 12.80 7.98
C HIS A 131 12.13 12.63 9.43
N PHE A 132 13.00 11.66 9.66
CA PHE A 132 13.57 11.33 10.96
C PHE A 132 15.05 11.05 10.81
N GLU A 133 15.88 11.65 11.68
CA GLU A 133 17.31 11.40 11.76
C GLU A 133 17.57 10.27 12.77
N ASP A 134 18.22 9.19 12.33
CA ASP A 134 18.55 8.07 13.20
C ASP A 134 19.82 8.29 14.02
N GLU A 135 20.14 7.36 14.92
CA GLU A 135 21.29 7.45 15.84
C GLU A 135 22.65 7.54 15.13
N ASN A 136 22.71 7.18 13.83
CA ASN A 136 23.92 7.27 13.02
C ASN A 136 24.00 8.60 12.25
N GLY A 137 23.04 9.49 12.42
CA GLY A 137 22.91 10.74 11.67
C GLY A 137 22.34 10.56 10.26
N GLU A 138 21.77 9.39 9.93
CA GLU A 138 21.11 9.19 8.64
C GLU A 138 19.67 9.70 8.69
N VAL A 139 19.33 10.63 7.80
CA VAL A 139 17.96 11.14 7.65
C VAL A 139 17.17 10.23 6.72
N ARG A 140 16.01 9.77 7.19
CA ARG A 140 15.09 8.89 6.45
C ARG A 140 13.71 9.52 6.35
N ASP A 141 13.07 9.36 5.20
CA ASP A 141 11.69 9.81 4.99
C ASP A 141 10.66 8.84 5.59
N ILE A 142 9.62 9.40 6.20
CA ILE A 142 8.44 8.70 6.68
C ILE A 142 7.44 8.60 5.51
N VAL A 143 7.24 7.39 4.99
CA VAL A 143 6.38 7.14 3.81
C VAL A 143 5.06 6.48 4.20
N TYR A 144 3.94 7.17 3.95
CA TYR A 144 2.59 6.60 4.07
C TYR A 144 2.07 6.18 2.71
N VAL A 145 1.65 4.91 2.58
CA VAL A 145 1.07 4.38 1.33
C VAL A 145 -0.44 4.26 1.49
N ALA A 146 -1.18 5.23 0.95
CA ALA A 146 -2.64 5.13 0.85
C ALA A 146 -3.05 4.05 -0.17
N ARG A 147 -3.96 3.16 0.21
CA ARG A 147 -4.49 2.11 -0.67
C ARG A 147 -6.00 1.97 -0.50
N LEU A 148 -6.74 1.84 -1.61
CA LEU A 148 -8.14 1.42 -1.55
C LEU A 148 -8.21 -0.10 -1.35
N VAL A 149 -8.85 -0.50 -0.25
CA VAL A 149 -9.14 -1.90 0.05
C VAL A 149 -10.64 -2.16 -0.04
N ARG A 150 -11.04 -3.41 -0.35
CA ARG A 150 -12.45 -3.79 -0.30
C ARG A 150 -12.95 -3.70 1.14
N ARG A 151 -14.17 -3.18 1.34
CA ARG A 151 -14.77 -3.00 2.69
C ARG A 151 -14.78 -4.29 3.52
N SER A 152 -14.93 -5.45 2.89
CA SER A 152 -14.90 -6.77 3.54
C SER A 152 -13.56 -7.16 4.18
N ALA A 153 -12.48 -6.41 3.96
CA ALA A 153 -11.17 -6.65 4.56
C ALA A 153 -11.01 -6.01 5.95
N PHE A 154 -11.95 -5.16 6.38
CA PHE A 154 -11.92 -4.44 7.66
C PHE A 154 -12.91 -4.98 8.72
N ASP A 155 -13.90 -5.81 8.33
CA ASP A 155 -14.94 -6.35 9.24
C ASP A 155 -14.63 -7.77 9.76
N LYS A 156 -13.43 -8.01 10.31
CA LYS A 156 -13.12 -9.26 11.03
C LYS A 156 -12.57 -8.99 12.43
#